data_AF-A0A246B6V6-F1
#
_entry.id   AF-A0A246B6V6-F1
#
_cell.length_a   1.000
_cell.length_b   1.000
_cell.length_c   1.000
_cell.angle_alpha   90.00
_cell.angle_beta   90.00
_cell.angle_gamma   90.00
#
_symmetry.space_group_name_H-M   'P 1'
#
loop_
_entity.id
_entity.type
_entity.pdbx_description
1 polymer ?
#
loop_
_entity_poly.entity_id
_entity_poly.type
_entity_poly.pdbx_seq_one_letter_code
_entity_poly.pdbx_strand_id
1 'polypeptide(L)'
;MNLKGKRILIVDQHMVLGYNLMFEMKKLGLDTERLFHTYASEYQYTNIIHKFINLFQRNILNNKGYYQKLIDNHFDKYCYDSLKQLKDKQFDYIIVLRCDKFSEKFLQSLRNISDKMVAYQWDAIIVEKILTRQKYFDKICVYDPFDIDKHAGITLLHNYHFNKPANTNHKTKYDLLYLGSDFKNEFREQKLLKLLETKLFSSPNLILRSDIDSLSLNHL
;
A
#
# COMPACT_ATOMS: atom_id res chain seq x y z
N MET A 1 -22.79 -15.41 -5.45
CA MET A 1 -22.88 -14.52 -4.27
C MET A 1 -23.44 -13.20 -4.74
N ASN A 2 -24.53 -12.70 -4.12
CA ASN A 2 -25.12 -11.40 -4.50
C ASN A 2 -24.39 -10.29 -3.73
N LEU A 3 -23.65 -9.44 -4.43
CA LEU A 3 -22.87 -8.33 -3.86
C LEU A 3 -23.64 -7.00 -3.87
N LYS A 4 -24.80 -6.96 -4.55
CA LYS A 4 -25.53 -5.72 -4.76
C LYS A 4 -26.06 -5.15 -3.45
N GLY A 5 -25.75 -3.87 -3.19
CA GLY A 5 -26.19 -3.17 -1.98
C GLY A 5 -25.39 -3.51 -0.71
N LYS A 6 -24.41 -4.42 -0.80
CA LYS A 6 -23.49 -4.71 0.30
C LYS A 6 -22.49 -3.57 0.46
N ARG A 7 -22.19 -3.21 1.71
CA ARG A 7 -21.28 -2.12 2.06
C ARG A 7 -19.85 -2.61 2.21
N ILE A 8 -18.92 -1.90 1.58
CA ILE A 8 -17.51 -2.21 1.66
C ILE A 8 -16.68 -0.97 2.00
N LEU A 9 -15.83 -1.10 3.02
CA LEU A 9 -14.81 -0.09 3.36
C LEU A 9 -13.45 -0.53 2.85
N ILE A 10 -12.77 0.38 2.16
CA ILE A 10 -11.39 0.19 1.70
C ILE A 10 -10.46 1.05 2.55
N VAL A 11 -9.50 0.39 3.20
CA VAL A 11 -8.49 1.02 4.07
C VAL A 11 -7.14 0.92 3.38
N ASP A 12 -6.66 2.05 2.83
CA ASP A 12 -5.40 2.13 2.08
C ASP A 12 -4.71 3.47 2.30
N GLN A 13 -3.53 3.44 2.93
CA GLN A 13 -2.72 4.64 3.20
C GLN A 13 -2.21 5.30 1.91
N HIS A 14 -1.86 4.52 0.89
CA HIS A 14 -1.26 5.03 -0.34
C HIS A 14 -2.30 5.52 -1.36
N MET A 15 -3.60 5.34 -1.05
CA MET A 15 -4.80 5.80 -1.76
C MET A 15 -4.99 5.37 -3.23
N VAL A 16 -3.93 5.23 -4.02
CA VAL A 16 -3.98 4.94 -5.47
C VAL A 16 -4.61 3.58 -5.72
N LEU A 17 -4.14 2.54 -5.03
CA LEU A 17 -4.67 1.20 -5.14
C LEU A 17 -6.12 1.17 -4.64
N GLY A 18 -6.37 1.74 -3.46
CA GLY A 18 -7.70 1.81 -2.88
C GLY A 18 -8.73 2.53 -3.76
N TYR A 19 -8.30 3.57 -4.50
CA TYR A 19 -9.16 4.27 -5.45
C TYR A 19 -9.58 3.39 -6.63
N ASN A 20 -8.62 2.72 -7.27
CA ASN A 20 -8.92 1.83 -8.39
C ASN A 20 -9.76 0.63 -7.94
N LEU A 21 -9.48 0.07 -6.77
CA LEU A 21 -10.27 -1.01 -6.18
C LEU A 21 -11.72 -0.57 -5.92
N MET A 22 -11.92 0.63 -5.37
CA MET A 22 -13.24 1.21 -5.15
C MET A 22 -14.04 1.28 -6.46
N PHE A 23 -13.40 1.72 -7.54
CA PHE A 23 -14.07 1.85 -8.84
C PHE A 23 -14.56 0.50 -9.38
N GLU A 24 -13.73 -0.54 -9.32
CA GLU A 24 -14.14 -1.89 -9.73
C GLU A 24 -15.24 -2.47 -8.83
N MET A 25 -15.15 -2.24 -7.51
CA MET A 25 -16.17 -2.71 -6.55
C MET A 25 -17.53 -2.05 -6.79
N LYS A 26 -17.57 -0.76 -7.16
CA LYS A 26 -18.82 -0.08 -7.55
C LYS A 26 -19.48 -0.73 -8.75
N LYS A 27 -18.70 -1.16 -9.76
CA LYS A 27 -19.25 -1.86 -10.94
C LYS A 27 -19.91 -3.20 -10.57
N LEU A 28 -19.45 -3.83 -9.50
CA LEU A 28 -20.06 -5.05 -8.94
C LEU A 28 -21.33 -4.77 -8.12
N GLY A 29 -21.74 -3.51 -7.98
CA GLY A 29 -22.95 -3.09 -7.27
C GLY A 29 -22.77 -2.93 -5.76
N LEU A 30 -21.53 -2.88 -5.27
CA LEU A 30 -21.22 -2.61 -3.87
C LEU A 30 -21.40 -1.12 -3.54
N ASP A 31 -21.87 -0.83 -2.33
CA ASP A 31 -21.83 0.51 -1.73
C ASP A 31 -20.43 0.71 -1.12
N THR A 32 -19.57 1.43 -1.84
CA THR A 32 -18.14 1.50 -1.53
C THR A 32 -17.77 2.82 -0.85
N GLU A 33 -16.97 2.75 0.22
CA GLU A 33 -16.39 3.90 0.90
C GLU A 33 -14.88 3.67 1.09
N ARG A 34 -14.10 4.75 1.12
CA ARG A 34 -12.68 4.69 1.51
C ARG A 34 -12.54 5.35 2.86
N LEU A 35 -11.70 4.79 3.72
CA LEU A 35 -11.45 5.40 5.02
C LEU A 35 -10.64 6.71 4.89
N PHE A 36 -9.63 6.69 4.02
CA PHE A 36 -8.72 7.82 3.84
C PHE A 36 -9.08 8.60 2.58
N HIS A 37 -9.32 9.90 2.75
CA HIS A 37 -9.60 10.84 1.67
C HIS A 37 -8.43 11.77 1.36
N THR A 38 -7.44 11.82 2.25
CA THR A 38 -6.21 12.63 2.14
C THR A 38 -5.02 11.77 2.51
N TYR A 39 -3.80 12.25 2.26
CA TYR A 39 -2.63 11.64 2.89
C TYR A 39 -2.51 12.13 4.34
N ALA A 40 -1.97 11.27 5.21
CA ALA A 40 -1.54 11.72 6.53
C ALA A 40 -0.48 12.81 6.37
N SER A 41 -0.62 13.92 7.10
CA SER A 41 0.44 14.94 7.13
C SER A 41 1.73 14.33 7.69
N GLU A 42 2.86 14.84 7.22
CA GLU A 42 4.15 14.47 7.81
C GLU A 42 4.19 14.88 9.28
N TYR A 43 4.76 14.02 10.13
CA TYR A 43 4.97 14.39 11.53
C TYR A 43 5.99 15.52 11.60
N GLN A 44 5.59 16.62 12.22
CA GLN A 44 6.46 17.73 12.53
C GLN A 44 6.52 17.94 14.03
N TYR A 45 7.70 18.28 14.54
CA TYR A 45 7.82 18.69 15.94
C TYR A 45 7.02 19.98 16.15
N THR A 46 6.03 19.91 17.03
CA THR A 46 5.19 21.06 17.37
C THR A 46 5.98 22.18 18.05
N ASN A 47 6.95 21.83 18.91
CA ASN A 47 7.74 22.78 19.69
C ASN A 47 9.21 22.38 19.82
N ILE A 48 10.08 23.37 20.09
CA ILE A 48 11.52 23.19 20.35
C ILE A 48 11.76 22.24 21.55
N ILE A 49 10.87 22.25 22.54
CA ILE A 49 10.92 21.34 23.70
C ILE A 49 10.87 19.88 23.26
N HIS A 50 10.04 19.51 22.28
CA HIS A 50 9.98 18.13 21.79
C HIS A 50 11.25 17.70 21.06
N LYS A 51 11.98 18.64 20.44
CA LYS A 51 13.30 18.36 19.86
C LYS A 51 14.32 18.06 20.97
N PHE A 52 14.32 18.83 22.06
CA PHE A 52 15.17 18.57 23.22
C PHE A 52 14.82 17.24 23.92
N ILE A 53 13.54 16.93 24.08
CA ILE A 53 13.10 15.64 24.63
C ILE A 53 13.58 14.49 23.75
N ASN A 54 13.49 14.60 22.42
CA ASN A 54 14.02 13.57 21.53
C ASN A 54 15.55 13.43 21.66
N LEU A 55 16.29 14.54 21.75
CA LEU A 55 17.74 14.50 21.97
C LEU A 55 18.10 13.84 23.30
N PHE A 56 17.39 14.16 24.37
CA PHE A 56 17.55 13.54 25.68
C PHE A 56 17.24 12.04 25.64
N GLN A 57 16.11 11.67 25.04
CA GLN A 57 15.69 10.28 24.86
C GLN A 57 16.73 9.47 24.09
N ARG A 58 17.29 10.03 23.01
CA ARG A 58 18.27 9.34 22.17
C ARG A 58 19.65 9.24 22.80
N ASN A 59 20.11 10.29 23.48
CA ASN A 59 21.51 10.39 23.91
C ASN A 59 21.73 10.01 25.38
N ILE A 60 20.73 10.23 26.24
CA ILE A 60 20.83 9.95 27.69
C ILE A 60 20.09 8.67 28.04
N LEU A 61 18.88 8.47 27.50
CA LEU A 61 18.09 7.24 27.73
C LEU A 61 18.36 6.14 26.69
N ASN A 62 19.25 6.40 25.71
CA ASN A 62 19.59 5.50 24.60
C ASN A 62 18.38 4.93 23.83
N ASN A 63 17.25 5.62 23.88
CA ASN A 63 16.00 5.25 23.23
C ASN A 63 15.98 5.76 21.78
N LYS A 64 16.70 5.05 20.90
CA LYS A 64 16.82 5.40 19.48
C LYS A 64 15.48 5.33 18.72
N GLY A 65 14.49 4.59 19.24
CA GLY A 65 13.17 4.41 18.63
C GLY A 65 12.15 5.50 18.95
N TYR A 66 12.50 6.47 19.82
CA TYR A 66 11.54 7.49 20.28
C TYR A 66 10.93 8.32 19.14
N TYR A 67 11.74 8.74 18.16
CA TYR A 67 11.24 9.52 17.02
C TYR A 67 10.27 8.71 16.14
N GLN A 68 10.59 7.44 15.86
CA GLN A 68 9.68 6.58 15.10
C GLN A 68 8.35 6.41 15.83
N LYS A 69 8.38 6.23 17.16
CA LYS A 69 7.16 6.17 17.97
C LYS A 69 6.31 7.44 17.87
N LEU A 70 6.92 8.62 17.74
CA LEU A 70 6.18 9.87 17.54
C LEU A 70 5.50 9.91 16.17
N ILE A 71 6.19 9.45 15.11
CA ILE A 71 5.62 9.30 13.77
C ILE A 71 4.43 8.33 13.81
N ASP A 72 4.61 7.16 14.43
CA ASP A 72 3.58 6.12 14.53
C ASP A 72 2.35 6.65 15.28
N ASN A 73 2.55 7.35 16.41
CA ASN A 73 1.46 7.96 17.18
C ASN A 73 0.69 9.03 16.37
N HIS A 74 1.42 9.84 15.59
CA HIS A 74 0.80 10.85 14.73
C HIS A 74 -0.05 10.20 13.63
N PHE A 75 0.47 9.15 13.00
CA PHE A 75 -0.26 8.37 12.01
C PHE A 75 -1.49 7.67 12.62
N ASP A 76 -1.36 7.10 13.81
CA ASP A 76 -2.48 6.50 14.55
C ASP A 76 -3.58 7.54 14.81
N LYS A 77 -3.23 8.76 15.25
CA LYS A 77 -4.21 9.84 15.44
C LYS A 77 -4.99 10.12 14.16
N TYR A 78 -4.29 10.26 13.03
CA TYR A 78 -4.91 10.44 11.73
C TYR A 78 -5.88 9.30 11.38
N CYS A 79 -5.48 8.05 11.68
CA CYS A 79 -6.31 6.88 11.49
C CYS A 79 -7.62 6.93 12.31
N TYR A 80 -7.54 7.29 13.60
CA TYR A 80 -8.74 7.43 14.45
C TYR A 80 -9.62 8.60 14.05
N ASP A 81 -9.03 9.73 13.66
CA ASP A 81 -9.81 10.88 13.20
C ASP A 81 -10.55 10.59 11.89
N SER A 82 -9.97 9.74 11.02
CA SER A 82 -10.66 9.22 9.84
C SER A 82 -11.80 8.25 10.21
N LEU A 83 -11.60 7.35 11.18
CA LEU A 83 -12.65 6.45 11.66
C LEU A 83 -13.87 7.20 12.22
N LYS A 84 -13.65 8.30 12.96
CA LYS A 84 -14.74 9.12 13.52
C LYS A 84 -15.68 9.67 12.45
N GLN A 85 -15.19 9.88 11.23
CA GLN A 85 -15.99 10.39 10.11
C GLN A 85 -17.02 9.36 9.62
N LEU A 86 -16.85 8.08 9.95
CA LEU A 86 -17.78 7.03 9.58
C LEU A 86 -19.09 7.03 10.39
N LYS A 87 -19.21 7.82 11.47
CA LYS A 87 -20.46 8.02 12.24
C LYS A 87 -21.21 6.71 12.56
N ASP A 88 -20.51 5.73 13.11
CA ASP A 88 -21.07 4.43 13.53
C ASP A 88 -21.64 3.55 12.39
N LYS A 89 -21.24 3.80 11.14
CA LYS A 89 -21.55 2.90 10.01
C LYS A 89 -20.99 1.50 10.26
N GLN A 90 -21.79 0.50 9.89
CA GLN A 90 -21.40 -0.91 9.81
C GLN A 90 -21.15 -1.31 8.36
N PHE A 91 -20.19 -2.21 8.15
CA PHE A 91 -19.76 -2.66 6.83
C PHE A 91 -19.85 -4.19 6.72
N ASP A 92 -20.46 -4.68 5.64
CA ASP A 92 -20.46 -6.11 5.34
C ASP A 92 -19.03 -6.62 5.07
N TYR A 93 -18.20 -5.78 4.45
CA TYR A 93 -16.80 -6.10 4.12
C TYR A 93 -15.87 -4.94 4.45
N ILE A 94 -14.71 -5.24 5.03
CA ILE A 94 -13.59 -4.31 5.13
C ILE A 94 -12.37 -4.95 4.49
N ILE A 95 -11.74 -4.23 3.56
CA ILE A 95 -10.45 -4.61 2.98
C ILE A 95 -9.37 -3.68 3.52
N VAL A 96 -8.37 -4.25 4.18
CA VAL A 96 -7.20 -3.52 4.67
C VAL A 96 -5.99 -3.84 3.81
N LEU A 97 -5.52 -2.83 3.09
CA LEU A 97 -4.31 -2.89 2.29
C LEU A 97 -3.12 -2.56 3.20
N ARG A 98 -2.08 -3.40 3.20
CA ARG A 98 -0.90 -3.23 4.08
C ARG A 98 -1.28 -3.17 5.56
N CYS A 99 -1.92 -4.22 6.06
CA CYS A 99 -2.33 -4.28 7.48
C CYS A 99 -1.15 -4.10 8.45
N ASP A 100 0.08 -4.39 8.00
CA ASP A 100 1.30 -4.22 8.78
C ASP A 100 1.63 -2.77 9.15
N LYS A 101 1.01 -1.79 8.47
CA LYS A 101 1.19 -0.35 8.69
C LYS A 101 0.31 0.22 9.81
N PHE A 102 -0.70 -0.53 10.26
CA PHE A 102 -1.68 -0.02 11.22
C PHE A 102 -1.50 -0.62 12.61
N SER A 103 -1.77 0.17 13.66
CA SER A 103 -1.73 -0.34 15.03
C SER A 103 -2.83 -1.37 15.29
N GLU A 104 -2.56 -2.28 16.23
CA GLU A 104 -3.54 -3.31 16.66
C GLU A 104 -4.85 -2.70 17.18
N LYS A 105 -4.76 -1.59 17.93
CA LYS A 105 -5.95 -0.90 18.45
C LYS A 105 -6.84 -0.34 17.34
N PHE A 106 -6.22 0.16 16.27
CA PHE A 106 -6.96 0.64 15.11
C PHE A 106 -7.61 -0.51 14.35
N LEU A 107 -6.89 -1.63 14.16
CA LEU A 107 -7.45 -2.83 13.53
C LEU A 107 -8.61 -3.43 14.34
N GLN A 108 -8.52 -3.43 15.67
CA GLN A 108 -9.63 -3.81 16.54
C GLN A 108 -10.84 -2.88 16.34
N SER A 109 -10.62 -1.58 16.18
CA SER A 109 -11.70 -0.62 15.95
C SER A 109 -12.40 -0.88 14.60
N LEU A 110 -11.64 -1.21 13.55
CA LEU A 110 -12.19 -1.66 12.27
C LEU A 110 -12.96 -2.98 12.40
N ARG A 111 -12.43 -3.95 13.14
CA ARG A 111 -13.08 -5.24 13.36
C ARG A 111 -14.46 -5.09 14.01
N ASN A 112 -14.61 -4.13 14.91
CA ASN A 112 -15.87 -3.86 15.61
C ASN A 112 -16.97 -3.30 14.69
N ILE A 113 -16.61 -2.79 13.51
CA ILE A 113 -17.55 -2.23 12.53
C ILE A 113 -17.65 -3.07 11.25
N SER A 114 -17.17 -4.32 11.30
CA SER A 114 -17.10 -5.23 10.15
C SER A 114 -17.75 -6.57 10.42
N ASP A 115 -18.56 -7.04 9.47
CA ASP A 115 -18.99 -8.44 9.45
C ASP A 115 -17.84 -9.34 8.98
N LYS A 116 -17.19 -8.96 7.87
CA LYS A 116 -15.98 -9.62 7.37
C LYS A 116 -14.85 -8.62 7.14
N MET A 117 -13.65 -8.98 7.58
CA MET A 117 -12.45 -8.18 7.45
C MET A 117 -11.33 -8.99 6.81
N VAL A 118 -10.80 -8.49 5.70
CA VAL A 118 -9.76 -9.15 4.90
C VAL A 118 -8.53 -8.26 4.81
N ALA A 119 -7.36 -8.84 5.09
CA ALA A 119 -6.08 -8.18 4.84
C ALA A 119 -5.54 -8.56 3.46
N TYR A 120 -5.00 -7.60 2.73
CA TYR A 120 -4.20 -7.85 1.53
C TYR A 120 -2.81 -7.20 1.64
N GLN A 121 -1.79 -8.04 1.52
CA GLN A 121 -0.39 -7.66 1.56
C GLN A 121 0.25 -7.88 0.19
N TRP A 122 0.64 -6.78 -0.43
CA TRP A 122 1.23 -6.78 -1.78
C TRP A 122 2.75 -6.58 -1.77
N ASP A 123 3.37 -6.33 -0.62
CA ASP A 123 4.83 -6.26 -0.49
C ASP A 123 5.32 -7.25 0.57
N ALA A 124 6.28 -8.08 0.15
CA ALA A 124 6.75 -9.31 0.76
C ALA A 124 7.65 -9.10 2.00
N ILE A 125 7.99 -7.86 2.35
CA ILE A 125 9.12 -7.61 3.26
C ILE A 125 8.82 -7.85 4.75
N ILE A 126 7.55 -7.93 5.19
CA ILE A 126 7.24 -7.93 6.65
C ILE A 126 6.11 -8.89 7.07
N VAL A 127 6.24 -10.18 6.71
CA VAL A 127 5.23 -11.19 7.05
C VAL A 127 5.02 -11.35 8.56
N GLU A 128 6.08 -11.31 9.37
CA GLU A 128 5.99 -11.50 10.83
C GLU A 128 5.01 -10.53 11.52
N LYS A 129 5.01 -9.27 11.09
CA LYS A 129 4.10 -8.23 11.62
C LYS A 129 2.64 -8.47 11.23
N ILE A 130 2.39 -9.21 10.16
CA ILE A 130 1.03 -9.54 9.71
C ILE A 130 0.48 -10.68 10.56
N LEU A 131 1.33 -11.65 10.91
CA LEU A 131 0.96 -12.79 11.74
C LEU A 131 0.46 -12.35 13.12
N THR A 132 1.11 -11.37 13.76
CA THR A 132 0.65 -10.84 15.06
C THR A 132 -0.73 -10.19 14.98
N ARG A 133 -1.16 -9.79 13.78
CA ARG A 133 -2.45 -9.16 13.50
C ARG A 133 -3.51 -10.14 12.98
N GLN A 134 -3.18 -11.42 12.82
CA GLN A 134 -4.06 -12.40 12.19
C GLN A 134 -5.42 -12.53 12.86
N LYS A 135 -5.47 -12.40 14.19
CA LYS A 135 -6.69 -12.45 15.00
C LYS A 135 -7.77 -11.42 14.62
N TYR A 136 -7.44 -10.37 13.88
CA TYR A 136 -8.40 -9.33 13.45
C TYR A 136 -9.08 -9.65 12.11
N PHE A 137 -8.58 -10.63 11.36
CA PHE A 137 -8.98 -10.87 9.98
C PHE A 137 -9.62 -12.25 9.82
N ASP A 138 -10.70 -12.32 9.02
CA ASP A 138 -11.25 -13.59 8.57
C ASP A 138 -10.36 -14.24 7.51
N LYS A 139 -9.60 -13.42 6.78
CA LYS A 139 -8.67 -13.89 5.75
C LYS A 139 -7.50 -12.93 5.57
N ILE A 140 -6.31 -13.50 5.40
CA ILE A 140 -5.11 -12.76 5.00
C ILE A 140 -4.67 -13.26 3.63
N CYS A 141 -4.48 -12.33 2.72
CA CYS A 141 -4.04 -12.59 1.37
C CYS A 141 -2.66 -11.96 1.14
N VAL A 142 -1.71 -12.72 0.60
CA VAL A 142 -0.35 -12.26 0.26
C VAL A 142 -0.08 -12.43 -1.23
N TYR A 143 0.78 -11.58 -1.77
CA TYR A 143 1.20 -11.66 -3.17
C TYR A 143 2.29 -12.72 -3.42
N ASP A 144 3.25 -12.84 -2.50
CA ASP A 144 4.44 -13.67 -2.71
C ASP A 144 4.17 -15.13 -2.27
N PRO A 145 4.34 -16.12 -3.17
CA PRO A 145 4.23 -17.54 -2.81
C PRO A 145 5.15 -17.95 -1.65
N PHE A 146 6.33 -17.35 -1.51
CA PHE A 146 7.29 -17.69 -0.45
C PHE A 146 6.80 -17.33 0.95
N ASP A 147 5.77 -16.47 1.06
CA ASP A 147 5.17 -16.08 2.33
C ASP A 147 4.18 -17.15 2.86
N ILE A 148 3.70 -18.04 1.99
CA ILE A 148 2.66 -19.04 2.32
C ILE A 148 3.28 -20.28 2.94
N ASP A 149 4.37 -20.77 2.36
CA ASP A 149 5.03 -22.01 2.79
C ASP A 149 5.51 -21.94 4.26
N LYS A 150 5.64 -20.73 4.79
CA LYS A 150 6.13 -20.48 6.15
C LYS A 150 5.00 -20.35 7.18
N HIS A 151 3.76 -20.10 6.78
CA HIS A 151 2.70 -19.68 7.70
C HIS A 151 1.31 -20.20 7.33
N ALA A 152 0.70 -20.95 8.24
CA ALA A 152 -0.68 -21.43 8.11
C ALA A 152 -1.70 -20.27 8.21
N GLY A 153 -2.77 -20.34 7.42
CA GLY A 153 -3.86 -19.36 7.45
C GLY A 153 -3.67 -18.14 6.56
N ILE A 154 -2.62 -18.13 5.72
CA ILE A 154 -2.41 -17.15 4.67
C ILE A 154 -2.82 -17.75 3.31
N THR A 155 -3.44 -16.94 2.46
CA THR A 155 -3.85 -17.34 1.10
C THR A 155 -3.05 -16.58 0.04
N LEU A 156 -2.62 -17.26 -1.02
CA LEU A 156 -2.06 -16.59 -2.20
C LEU A 156 -3.15 -15.77 -2.89
N LEU A 157 -2.86 -14.49 -3.12
CA LEU A 157 -3.63 -13.65 -4.03
C LEU A 157 -2.67 -12.79 -4.82
N HIS A 158 -2.54 -13.11 -6.11
CA HIS A 158 -1.66 -12.38 -7.01
C HIS A 158 -2.07 -10.90 -7.16
N ASN A 159 -1.20 -10.13 -7.81
CA ASN A 159 -1.43 -8.71 -8.04
C ASN A 159 -2.75 -8.46 -8.77
N TYR A 160 -3.31 -7.31 -8.50
CA TYR A 160 -4.54 -6.83 -9.11
C TYR A 160 -4.27 -6.31 -10.53
N HIS A 161 -5.23 -6.56 -11.42
CA HIS A 161 -5.25 -5.99 -12.76
C HIS A 161 -6.48 -5.08 -12.88
N PHE A 162 -6.27 -3.81 -13.22
CA PHE A 162 -7.37 -2.91 -13.54
C PHE A 162 -7.58 -2.93 -15.04
N ASN A 163 -8.79 -3.30 -15.47
CA ASN A 163 -9.18 -3.26 -16.88
C ASN A 163 -9.30 -1.81 -17.33
N LYS A 164 -8.17 -1.17 -17.63
CA LYS A 164 -8.14 0.05 -18.43
C LYS A 164 -8.19 -0.36 -19.90
N PRO A 165 -9.09 0.22 -20.72
CA PRO A 165 -9.06 -0.04 -22.15
C PRO A 165 -7.68 0.37 -22.68
N ALA A 166 -6.97 -0.58 -23.29
CA ALA A 166 -5.72 -0.28 -23.94
C ALA A 166 -5.99 0.74 -25.05
N ASN A 167 -5.32 1.87 -25.02
CA ASN A 167 -5.41 2.86 -26.08
C ASN A 167 -4.62 2.30 -27.27
N THR A 168 -5.30 1.59 -28.19
CA THR A 168 -4.64 0.81 -29.26
C THR A 168 -4.02 1.67 -30.36
N ASN A 169 -4.16 3.00 -30.29
CA ASN A 169 -3.67 3.94 -31.30
C ASN A 169 -2.26 4.50 -31.02
N HIS A 170 -1.52 3.94 -30.06
CA HIS A 170 -0.14 4.34 -29.84
C HIS A 170 0.80 3.65 -30.83
N LYS A 171 1.43 4.44 -31.71
CA LYS A 171 2.64 4.00 -32.41
C LYS A 171 3.74 3.82 -31.37
N THR A 172 4.14 2.58 -31.11
CA THR A 172 5.24 2.24 -30.22
C THR A 172 6.55 2.72 -30.82
N LYS A 173 7.14 3.76 -30.21
CA LYS A 173 8.43 4.35 -30.63
C LYS A 173 9.64 3.56 -30.12
N TYR A 174 9.46 2.74 -29.09
CA TYR A 174 10.52 2.03 -28.37
C TYR A 174 10.19 0.56 -28.23
N ASP A 175 11.22 -0.29 -28.29
CA ASP A 175 11.09 -1.75 -28.16
C ASP A 175 11.03 -2.19 -26.68
N LEU A 176 11.63 -1.39 -25.78
CA LEU A 176 11.67 -1.65 -24.36
C LEU A 176 11.55 -0.34 -23.56
N LEU A 177 10.72 -0.38 -22.52
CA LEU A 177 10.57 0.70 -21.54
C LEU A 177 10.89 0.17 -20.15
N TYR A 178 11.90 0.76 -19.51
CA TYR A 178 12.19 0.54 -18.09
C TYR A 178 11.71 1.73 -17.28
N LEU A 179 10.85 1.47 -16.30
CA LEU A 179 10.39 2.46 -15.31
C LEU A 179 10.83 1.98 -13.94
N GLY A 180 11.62 2.80 -13.25
CA GLY A 180 12.03 2.54 -11.87
C GLY A 180 12.12 3.85 -11.10
N SER A 181 11.88 3.80 -9.79
CA SER A 181 12.09 4.95 -8.91
C SER A 181 13.36 4.75 -8.06
N ASP A 182 14.31 5.68 -8.20
CA ASP A 182 15.36 6.06 -7.23
C ASP A 182 16.74 5.33 -7.16
N PHE A 183 17.73 6.08 -6.64
CA PHE A 183 19.23 6.02 -6.52
C PHE A 183 20.08 4.75 -6.79
N LYS A 184 19.51 3.55 -6.95
CA LYS A 184 20.27 2.33 -7.35
C LYS A 184 19.92 1.84 -8.75
N ASN A 185 19.27 2.70 -9.53
CA ASN A 185 18.89 2.38 -10.91
C ASN A 185 20.10 2.02 -11.76
N GLU A 186 21.25 2.68 -11.61
CA GLU A 186 22.45 2.39 -12.42
C GLU A 186 22.87 0.92 -12.39
N PHE A 187 22.87 0.26 -11.22
CA PHE A 187 23.24 -1.16 -11.13
C PHE A 187 22.21 -2.07 -11.82
N ARG A 188 20.91 -1.78 -11.63
CA ARG A 188 19.82 -2.56 -12.24
C ARG A 188 19.75 -2.35 -13.74
N GLU A 189 19.97 -1.11 -14.16
CA GLU A 189 20.06 -0.67 -15.54
C GLU A 189 21.23 -1.33 -16.26
N GLN A 190 22.43 -1.30 -15.70
CA GLN A 190 23.60 -1.99 -16.26
C GLN A 190 23.39 -3.51 -16.35
N LYS A 191 22.77 -4.12 -15.33
CA LYS A 191 22.42 -5.55 -15.37
C LYS A 191 21.39 -5.85 -16.44
N LEU A 192 20.41 -4.97 -16.64
CA LEU A 192 19.39 -5.09 -17.68
C LEU A 192 20.03 -4.94 -19.07
N LEU A 193 20.88 -3.94 -19.29
CA LEU A 193 21.63 -3.75 -20.53
C LEU A 193 22.46 -4.99 -20.87
N LYS A 194 23.21 -5.52 -19.91
CA LYS A 194 23.98 -6.76 -20.09
C LYS A 194 23.12 -7.97 -20.45
N LEU A 195 21.91 -8.08 -19.88
CA LEU A 195 20.95 -9.15 -20.24
C LEU A 195 20.40 -8.98 -21.66
N LEU A 196 20.14 -7.74 -22.08
CA LEU A 196 19.62 -7.44 -23.42
C LEU A 196 20.67 -7.69 -24.51
N GLU A 197 21.91 -7.27 -24.27
CA GLU A 197 23.07 -7.51 -25.15
C GLU A 197 23.37 -9.01 -25.34
N THR A 198 23.12 -9.82 -24.30
CA THR A 198 23.50 -11.24 -24.33
C THR A 198 22.44 -12.16 -24.91
N LYS A 199 21.17 -11.74 -25.03
CA LYS A 199 20.09 -12.72 -25.34
C LYS A 199 18.96 -12.32 -26.27
N LEU A 200 18.67 -11.04 -26.58
CA LEU A 200 17.32 -10.74 -27.14
C LEU A 200 17.22 -9.73 -28.30
N PHE A 201 18.15 -8.78 -28.51
CA PHE A 201 18.00 -7.79 -29.60
C PHE A 201 19.33 -7.36 -30.23
N SER A 202 19.36 -7.25 -31.56
CA SER A 202 20.55 -6.85 -32.32
C SER A 202 20.88 -5.35 -32.22
N SER A 203 19.94 -4.51 -31.76
CA SER A 203 20.11 -3.08 -31.39
C SER A 203 18.74 -2.49 -30.98
N PRO A 204 18.30 -2.59 -29.71
CA PRO A 204 16.99 -2.07 -29.32
C PRO A 204 16.97 -0.54 -29.22
N ASN A 205 15.89 0.10 -29.67
CA ASN A 205 15.63 1.51 -29.36
C ASN A 205 15.13 1.63 -27.91
N LEU A 206 16.05 1.93 -27.00
CA LEU A 206 15.83 1.87 -25.55
C LEU A 206 15.66 3.27 -24.94
N ILE A 207 14.71 3.39 -24.00
CA ILE A 207 14.69 4.48 -23.02
C ILE A 207 14.72 3.91 -21.61
N LEU A 208 15.65 4.44 -20.81
CA LEU A 208 15.80 4.19 -19.39
C LEU A 208 15.40 5.49 -18.69
N ARG A 209 14.29 5.48 -17.94
CA ARG A 209 13.83 6.65 -17.17
C ARG A 209 13.73 6.28 -15.69
N SER A 210 14.48 7.00 -14.86
CA SER A 210 14.54 6.81 -13.40
C SER A 210 13.53 7.64 -12.61
N ASP A 211 12.80 8.53 -13.28
CA ASP A 211 12.04 9.59 -12.61
C ASP A 211 10.56 9.53 -13.03
N ILE A 212 9.76 8.88 -12.20
CA ILE A 212 8.30 8.69 -12.39
C ILE A 212 7.53 10.02 -12.30
N ASP A 213 8.10 11.04 -11.65
CA ASP A 213 7.43 12.33 -11.38
C ASP A 213 7.18 13.20 -12.64
N SER A 214 7.73 12.83 -13.79
CA SER A 214 7.50 13.54 -15.07
C SER A 214 6.34 12.97 -15.91
N LEU A 215 5.68 11.90 -15.45
CA LEU A 215 4.53 11.32 -16.13
C LEU A 215 3.25 12.10 -15.81
N SER A 216 3.02 13.19 -16.55
CA SER A 216 1.62 13.60 -16.78
C SER A 216 0.90 12.43 -17.45
N LEU A 217 -0.18 11.95 -16.83
CA LEU A 217 -1.03 10.83 -17.28
C LEU A 217 -1.72 11.05 -18.65
N ASN A 218 -1.33 12.09 -19.40
CA ASN A 218 -1.97 12.51 -20.64
C ASN A 218 -1.38 11.83 -21.91
N HIS A 219 -0.40 10.93 -21.76
CA HIS A 219 0.25 10.27 -22.91
C HIS A 219 0.29 8.73 -22.83
N LEU A 220 -0.57 8.11 -22.00
CA LEU A 220 -0.83 6.67 -21.99
C LEU A 220 -2.33 6.39 -22.16
#